data_AF-V5FT90-F1
#
_entry.id   AF-V5FT90-F1
#
_cell.length_a   1.000
_cell.length_b   1.000
_cell.length_c   1.000
_cell.angle_alpha   90.00
_cell.angle_beta   90.00
_cell.angle_gamma   90.00
#
_symmetry.space_group_name_H-M   'P 1'
#
loop_
_entity.id
_entity.type
_entity.pdbx_description
1 polymer ?
#
loop_
_entity_poly.entity_id
_entity_poly.type
_entity_poly.pdbx_seq_one_letter_code
_entity_poly.pdbx_strand_id
1 'polypeptide(L)'
;WEDEAVKEAVKALKDSELDLAGATAAVKELTEQNSENKGLKTIQGLIYKKGYEGGDLKAHVFSDVPTSLEAWTKSRKVAIYSTGSIESQQLLFSHTAEGDVSS
;
A
#
# COMPACT_ATOMS: atom_id res chain seq x y z
N TRP A 1 7.30 -8.95 14.43
CA TRP A 1 6.91 -9.30 15.81
C TRP A 1 7.44 -8.31 16.81
N GLU A 2 8.71 -7.88 16.74
CA GLU A 2 9.24 -6.85 17.66
C GLU A 2 8.86 -5.41 17.32
N ASP A 3 8.51 -5.13 16.07
CA ASP A 3 8.07 -3.79 15.63
C ASP A 3 6.72 -3.43 16.28
N GLU A 4 6.68 -2.30 17.01
CA GLU A 4 5.49 -1.84 17.72
C GLU A 4 4.32 -1.53 16.79
N ALA A 5 4.56 -0.98 15.60
CA ALA A 5 3.50 -0.74 14.63
C ALA A 5 2.87 -2.05 14.15
N VAL A 6 3.68 -3.11 14.04
CA VAL A 6 3.16 -4.46 13.72
C VAL A 6 2.34 -5.02 14.87
N LYS A 7 2.79 -4.87 16.13
CA LYS A 7 2.04 -5.35 17.31
C LYS A 7 0.69 -4.64 17.44
N GLU A 8 0.67 -3.32 17.31
CA GLU A 8 -0.57 -2.53 17.36
C GLU A 8 -1.52 -2.90 16.22
N ALA A 9 -1.00 -3.09 15.01
CA ALA A 9 -1.83 -3.46 13.86
C ALA A 9 -2.43 -4.88 14.00
N VAL A 10 -1.65 -5.84 14.53
CA VAL A 10 -2.15 -7.19 14.83
C VAL A 10 -3.25 -7.15 15.88
N LYS A 11 -3.05 -6.37 16.96
CA LYS A 11 -4.08 -6.20 17.99
C LYS A 11 -5.39 -5.63 17.42
N ALA A 12 -5.28 -4.67 16.49
CA ALA A 12 -6.41 -4.04 15.84
C ALA A 12 -7.17 -4.93 14.82
N LEU A 13 -6.68 -6.14 14.51
CA LEU A 13 -7.39 -7.06 13.62
C LEU A 13 -8.69 -7.59 14.24
N LYS A 14 -8.65 -7.92 15.55
CA LYS A 14 -9.76 -8.55 16.29
C LYS A 14 -9.87 -8.03 17.73
N ASP A 15 -9.31 -6.85 18.03
CA ASP A 15 -9.21 -6.24 19.37
C ASP A 15 -8.65 -7.20 20.45
N SER A 16 -7.69 -8.04 20.07
CA SER A 16 -7.10 -9.07 20.92
C SER A 16 -5.65 -9.35 20.54
N GLU A 17 -4.85 -9.88 21.46
CA GLU A 17 -3.52 -10.36 21.12
C GLU A 17 -3.62 -11.66 20.34
N LEU A 18 -2.93 -11.71 19.19
CA LEU A 18 -2.88 -12.86 18.31
C LEU A 18 -1.43 -13.28 18.12
N ASP A 19 -1.19 -14.58 18.08
CA ASP A 19 0.07 -15.15 17.61
C ASP A 19 0.17 -15.07 16.08
N LEU A 20 1.28 -15.55 15.51
CA LEU A 20 1.51 -15.54 14.06
C LEU A 20 0.42 -16.29 13.28
N ALA A 21 -0.03 -17.44 13.78
CA ALA A 21 -1.04 -18.24 13.11
C ALA A 21 -2.40 -17.53 13.13
N GLY A 22 -2.81 -17.00 14.27
CA GLY A 22 -4.03 -16.24 14.44
C GLY A 22 -4.05 -14.94 13.63
N ALA A 23 -2.95 -14.18 13.64
CA ALA A 23 -2.81 -12.97 12.84
C ALA A 23 -2.91 -13.25 11.34
N THR A 24 -2.24 -14.31 10.86
CA THR A 24 -2.27 -14.71 9.44
C THR A 24 -3.69 -15.12 9.02
N ALA A 25 -4.39 -15.90 9.85
CA ALA A 25 -5.77 -16.28 9.60
C ALA A 25 -6.70 -15.06 9.56
N ALA A 26 -6.56 -14.14 10.51
CA ALA A 26 -7.36 -12.92 10.57
C ALA A 26 -7.12 -12.00 9.36
N VAL A 27 -5.86 -11.81 8.94
CA VAL A 27 -5.52 -11.03 7.73
C VAL A 27 -6.18 -11.65 6.50
N LYS A 28 -6.09 -12.98 6.35
CA LYS A 28 -6.69 -13.68 5.21
C LYS A 28 -8.21 -13.51 5.19
N GLU A 29 -8.88 -13.78 6.31
CA GLU A 29 -10.33 -13.65 6.46
C GLU A 29 -10.80 -12.22 6.14
N LEU A 30 -10.18 -11.21 6.74
CA LEU A 30 -10.57 -9.80 6.54
C LEU A 30 -10.30 -9.34 5.10
N THR A 31 -9.26 -9.88 4.45
CA THR A 31 -8.98 -9.63 3.03
C THR A 31 -10.08 -10.22 2.15
N GLU A 32 -10.47 -11.47 2.39
CA GLU A 32 -11.56 -12.14 1.64
C GLU A 32 -12.90 -11.42 1.80
N GLN A 33 -13.13 -10.80 2.95
CA GLN A 33 -14.33 -9.98 3.22
C GLN A 33 -14.27 -8.57 2.63
N ASN A 34 -13.15 -8.18 1.98
CA ASN A 34 -12.89 -6.80 1.58
C ASN A 34 -13.11 -5.80 2.73
N SER A 35 -12.62 -6.15 3.92
CA SER A 35 -12.86 -5.40 5.14
C SER A 35 -12.09 -4.08 5.17
N GLU A 36 -12.74 -3.03 5.70
CA GLU A 36 -12.12 -1.75 6.01
C GLU A 36 -11.46 -1.74 7.42
N ASN A 37 -11.18 -2.91 8.01
CA ASN A 37 -10.54 -3.03 9.31
C ASN A 37 -9.20 -2.25 9.36
N LYS A 38 -9.05 -1.40 10.38
CA LYS A 38 -7.87 -0.52 10.53
C LYS A 38 -6.56 -1.30 10.63
N GLY A 39 -6.52 -2.38 11.43
CA GLY A 39 -5.34 -3.23 11.58
C GLY A 39 -4.92 -3.87 10.26
N LEU A 40 -5.89 -4.37 9.48
CA LEU A 40 -5.63 -4.90 8.14
C LEU A 40 -5.00 -3.85 7.23
N LYS A 41 -5.60 -2.65 7.15
CA LYS A 41 -5.07 -1.56 6.30
C LYS A 41 -3.65 -1.14 6.70
N THR A 42 -3.35 -1.10 7.99
CA THR A 42 -1.99 -0.82 8.48
C THR A 42 -1.00 -1.91 8.07
N ILE A 43 -1.35 -3.19 8.25
CA ILE A 43 -0.50 -4.32 7.83
C ILE A 43 -0.24 -4.28 6.32
N GLN A 44 -1.27 -4.03 5.51
CA GLN A 44 -1.13 -3.89 4.06
C GLN A 44 -0.17 -2.75 3.70
N GLY A 45 -0.29 -1.59 4.35
CA GLY A 45 0.62 -0.46 4.15
C GLY A 45 2.08 -0.81 4.47
N LEU A 46 2.34 -1.46 5.60
CA LEU A 46 3.68 -1.90 6.00
C LEU A 46 4.27 -2.92 5.02
N ILE A 47 3.46 -3.88 4.54
CA ILE A 47 3.88 -4.87 3.53
C ILE A 47 4.22 -4.17 2.21
N TYR A 48 3.37 -3.26 1.73
CA TYR A 48 3.63 -2.52 0.50
C TYR A 48 4.89 -1.67 0.60
N LYS A 49 5.04 -0.92 1.68
CA LYS A 49 6.24 -0.10 1.91
C LYS A 49 7.50 -0.94 1.83
N LYS A 50 7.56 -2.03 2.60
CA LYS A 50 8.71 -2.93 2.61
C LYS A 50 8.98 -3.54 1.22
N GLY A 51 7.93 -3.97 0.53
CA GLY A 51 8.06 -4.58 -0.79
C GLY A 51 8.53 -3.61 -1.87
N TYR A 52 8.00 -2.39 -1.89
CA TYR A 52 8.41 -1.36 -2.84
C TYR A 52 9.83 -0.83 -2.56
N GLU A 53 10.13 -0.44 -1.32
CA GLU A 53 11.45 0.06 -0.92
C GLU A 53 12.54 -1.02 -1.05
N GLY A 54 12.18 -2.29 -0.86
CA GLY A 54 13.07 -3.44 -1.05
C GLY A 54 13.25 -3.86 -2.52
N GLY A 55 12.41 -3.36 -3.43
CA GLY A 55 12.41 -3.73 -4.85
C GLY A 55 11.75 -5.09 -5.16
N ASP A 56 11.20 -5.78 -4.16
CA ASP A 56 10.41 -7.00 -4.33
C ASP A 56 9.09 -6.74 -5.08
N LEU A 57 8.57 -5.52 -4.94
CA LEU A 57 7.39 -5.02 -5.65
C LEU A 57 7.80 -3.92 -6.62
N LYS A 58 7.26 -4.00 -7.85
CA LYS A 58 7.26 -2.90 -8.82
C LYS A 58 5.85 -2.67 -9.31
N ALA A 59 5.43 -1.41 -9.29
CA ALA A 59 4.12 -1.03 -9.75
C ALA A 59 4.06 -1.07 -11.27
N HIS A 60 2.96 -1.59 -11.78
CA HIS A 60 2.66 -1.51 -13.19
C HIS A 60 1.83 -0.25 -13.45
N VAL A 61 2.29 0.57 -14.39
CA VAL A 61 1.51 1.62 -15.05
C VAL A 61 1.51 1.32 -16.54
N PHE A 62 0.44 1.69 -17.25
CA PHE A 62 0.41 1.55 -18.70
C PHE A 62 1.49 2.42 -19.34
N SER A 63 2.03 1.98 -20.48
CA SER A 63 3.19 2.61 -21.12
C SER A 63 2.97 4.07 -21.52
N ASP A 64 1.72 4.50 -21.70
CA ASP A 64 1.33 5.86 -22.04
C ASP A 64 1.20 6.79 -20.80
N VAL A 65 1.13 6.22 -19.59
CA VAL A 65 0.93 6.99 -18.34
C VAL A 65 2.09 7.94 -18.05
N PRO A 66 3.37 7.53 -18.06
CA PRO A 66 4.47 8.44 -17.72
C PRO A 66 4.52 9.67 -18.64
N THR A 67 4.43 9.46 -19.96
CA THR A 67 4.44 10.56 -20.94
C THR A 67 3.20 11.45 -20.81
N SER A 68 2.04 10.88 -20.48
CA SER A 68 0.81 11.65 -20.26
C SER A 68 0.90 12.53 -19.02
N LEU A 69 1.38 11.98 -17.90
CA LEU A 69 1.58 12.73 -16.65
C LEU A 69 2.54 13.89 -16.87
N GLU A 70 3.69 13.64 -17.50
CA GLU A 70 4.69 14.67 -17.83
C GLU A 70 4.12 15.78 -18.74
N ALA A 71 3.30 15.42 -19.73
CA ALA A 71 2.68 16.40 -20.62
C ALA A 71 1.62 17.25 -19.90
N TRP A 72 0.84 16.65 -19.01
CA TRP A 72 -0.22 17.35 -18.29
C TRP A 72 0.35 18.30 -17.23
N THR A 73 1.33 17.88 -16.44
CA THR A 73 1.93 18.69 -15.36
C THR A 73 2.54 20.00 -15.87
N LYS A 74 2.95 20.07 -17.15
CA LYS A 74 3.43 21.30 -17.81
C LYS A 74 2.39 22.43 -17.90
N SER A 75 1.09 22.11 -17.83
CA SER A 75 0.00 23.08 -18.05
C SER A 75 -1.13 23.03 -17.04
N ARG A 76 -1.22 21.99 -16.22
CA ARG A 76 -2.30 21.82 -15.24
C ARG A 76 -1.81 21.08 -14.00
N LYS A 77 -2.52 21.26 -12.89
CA LYS A 77 -2.33 20.41 -11.71
C LYS A 77 -2.93 19.03 -12.00
N VAL A 78 -2.15 17.98 -11.75
CA VAL A 78 -2.59 16.59 -11.84
C VAL A 78 -2.71 16.04 -10.43
N ALA A 79 -3.77 15.30 -10.16
CA ALA A 79 -4.00 14.65 -8.88
C ALA A 79 -4.51 13.23 -9.12
N ILE A 80 -4.14 12.33 -8.21
CA ILE A 80 -4.64 10.96 -8.17
C ILE A 80 -5.81 10.91 -7.19
N TYR A 81 -6.87 10.19 -7.57
CA TYR A 81 -8.00 9.92 -6.70
C TYR A 81 -8.30 8.43 -6.73
N SER A 82 -8.11 7.77 -5.58
CA SER A 82 -8.28 6.33 -5.40
C SER A 82 -8.71 6.04 -3.96
N THR A 83 -9.28 4.86 -3.73
CA THR A 83 -9.66 4.35 -2.40
C THR A 83 -8.44 3.92 -1.57
N GLY A 84 -7.27 3.75 -2.19
CA GLY A 84 -6.03 3.45 -1.47
C GLY A 84 -5.57 4.61 -0.59
N SER A 85 -4.82 4.32 0.48
CA SER A 85 -4.22 5.37 1.30
C SER A 85 -3.27 6.26 0.49
N ILE A 86 -3.09 7.52 0.91
CA ILE A 86 -2.14 8.44 0.26
C ILE A 86 -0.75 7.83 0.16
N GLU A 87 -0.28 7.19 1.24
CA GLU A 87 1.01 6.50 1.27
C GLU A 87 1.09 5.36 0.23
N SER A 88 0.04 4.54 0.10
CA SER A 88 0.01 3.47 -0.90
C SER A 88 0.04 4.03 -2.33
N GLN A 89 -0.66 5.15 -2.56
CA GLN A 89 -0.64 5.82 -3.86
C GLN A 89 0.76 6.37 -4.17
N GLN A 90 1.41 7.02 -3.20
CA GLN A 90 2.78 7.53 -3.36
C GLN A 90 3.77 6.40 -3.66
N LEU A 91 3.71 5.30 -2.90
CA LEU A 91 4.57 4.14 -3.13
C LEU A 91 4.37 3.55 -4.54
N LEU A 92 3.11 3.42 -4.98
CA LEU A 92 2.77 2.91 -6.31
C LEU A 92 3.39 3.77 -7.42
N PHE A 93 3.18 5.10 -7.39
CA PHE A 93 3.67 5.98 -8.46
C PHE A 93 5.17 6.29 -8.39
N SER A 94 5.84 6.07 -7.24
CA SER A 94 7.30 6.26 -7.11
C SER A 94 8.13 5.02 -7.44
N HIS A 95 7.52 3.82 -7.44
CA HIS A 95 8.21 2.55 -7.65
C HIS A 95 7.67 1.79 -8.86
N THR A 96 7.48 2.47 -10.00
CA THR A 96 6.99 1.82 -11.23
C THR A 96 8.10 1.09 -11.99
N ALA A 97 7.70 0.25 -12.95
CA ALA A 97 8.64 -0.36 -13.90
C ALA A 97 9.43 0.68 -14.72
N GLU A 98 8.85 1.87 -14.94
CA GLU A 98 9.44 2.98 -15.70
C GLU A 98 10.20 3.97 -14.80
N GLY A 99 10.29 3.69 -13.49
CA GLY A 99 10.89 4.57 -12.49
C GLY A 99 9.87 5.35 -11.66
N ASP A 100 10.30 6.47 -11.10
CA ASP A 100 9.43 7.37 -10.35
C ASP A 100 8.65 8.28 -11.30
N VAL A 101 7.32 8.21 -11.25
CA VAL A 101 6.39 9.02 -12.04
C VAL A 101 5.46 9.86 -11.16
N SER A 102 5.84 10.07 -9.89
CA SER A 102 5.05 10.81 -8.91
C SER A 102 5.27 12.33 -8.93
N SER A 103 6.23 12.82 -9.72
CA SER A 103 6.65 14.23 -9.81
C SER A 103 6.33 14.90 -11.14
#